data_AF-Q6AL32-F1
#
_entry.id   AF-Q6AL32-F1
#
_cell.length_a   1.000
_cell.length_b   1.000
_cell.length_c   1.000
_cell.angle_alpha   90.00
_cell.angle_beta   90.00
_cell.angle_gamma   90.00
#
_symmetry.space_group_name_H-M   'P 1'
#
loop_
_entity.id
_entity.type
_entity.pdbx_description
1 polymer ?
#
loop_
_entity_poly.entity_id
_entity_poly.type
_entity_poly.pdbx_seq_one_letter_code
_entity_poly.pdbx_strand_id
1 'polypeptide(L)'
;MSSFGAEYVMTRSDHVSGSDRLAEAAEKIGISEHDVVVNIQGDQPLFDQAVIEQVTAPLIEDPSLPMSTLIYKIIRPEEINDPNHVKTVFDKNGNALYFSRSPIPFQRNPEEDGIPTYYKHLGFYAYRKGFLLSYVALPEGEWEKFEKLEQLRALEYGYRIRVTVTEHDSIEVDTPEDLKRVEAHLLELEQA
;
A
#
# COMPACT_ATOMS: atom_id res chain seq x y z
N MET A 1 20.89 3.75 24.32
CA MET A 1 19.82 4.03 23.35
C MET A 1 18.71 4.73 24.11
N SER A 2 18.65 6.06 24.00
CA SER A 2 17.53 6.85 24.46
C SER A 2 16.32 6.48 23.61
N SER A 3 15.26 5.92 24.21
CA SER A 3 14.01 5.63 23.50
C SER A 3 13.37 6.93 23.03
N PHE A 4 12.98 7.01 21.76
CA PHE A 4 12.34 8.19 21.17
C PHE A 4 10.89 8.43 21.64
N GLY A 5 10.46 7.80 22.74
CA GLY A 5 9.13 7.97 23.35
C GLY A 5 7.99 7.20 22.69
N ALA A 6 8.25 6.46 21.60
CA ALA A 6 7.24 5.65 20.94
C ALA A 6 6.89 4.36 21.71
N GLU A 7 5.62 3.98 21.71
CA GLU A 7 5.18 2.65 22.14
C GLU A 7 5.63 1.60 21.12
N TYR A 8 5.98 0.41 21.60
CA TYR A 8 6.46 -0.67 20.75
C TYR A 8 5.89 -2.02 21.19
N VAL A 9 5.74 -2.93 20.23
CA VAL A 9 5.34 -4.31 20.46
C VAL A 9 6.37 -5.21 19.80
N MET A 10 7.02 -6.06 20.60
CA MET A 10 7.93 -7.08 20.06
C MET A 10 7.11 -8.17 19.37
N THR A 11 7.38 -8.40 18.09
CA THR A 11 6.80 -9.48 17.28
C THR A 11 7.81 -10.62 17.10
N ARG A 12 7.36 -11.78 16.63
CA ARG A 12 8.26 -12.91 16.36
C ARG A 12 9.20 -12.59 15.19
N SER A 13 10.38 -13.19 15.22
CA SER A 13 11.42 -12.98 14.20
C SER A 13 11.27 -13.85 12.95
N ASP A 14 10.31 -14.78 12.94
CA ASP A 14 10.10 -15.78 11.89
C ASP A 14 8.91 -15.47 10.96
N HIS A 15 8.33 -14.27 11.08
CA HIS A 15 7.29 -13.80 10.17
C HIS A 15 7.84 -13.55 8.76
N VAL A 16 7.07 -13.98 7.77
CA VAL A 16 7.45 -13.91 6.35
C VAL A 16 7.08 -12.56 5.74
N SER A 17 5.95 -11.97 6.16
CA SER A 17 5.44 -10.71 5.62
C SER A 17 5.33 -9.59 6.66
N GLY A 18 5.15 -8.35 6.19
CA GLY A 18 4.79 -7.22 7.05
C GLY A 18 3.39 -7.37 7.65
N SER A 19 2.47 -7.92 6.88
CA SER A 19 1.08 -8.18 7.28
C SER A 19 0.99 -9.15 8.46
N ASP A 20 1.82 -10.22 8.48
CA ASP A 20 1.87 -11.18 9.59
C ASP A 20 2.33 -10.53 10.90
N ARG A 21 3.34 -9.66 10.83
CA ARG A 21 3.82 -8.89 11.99
C ARG A 21 2.73 -7.96 12.52
N LEU A 22 2.00 -7.32 11.62
CA LEU A 22 0.92 -6.39 11.99
C LEU A 22 -0.24 -7.13 12.68
N ALA A 23 -0.61 -8.31 12.19
CA ALA A 23 -1.63 -9.15 12.81
C ALA A 23 -1.25 -9.53 14.25
N GLU A 24 -0.01 -10.01 14.48
CA GLU A 24 0.45 -10.34 15.84
C GLU A 24 0.44 -9.11 16.76
N ALA A 25 0.89 -7.95 16.27
CA ALA A 25 0.88 -6.72 17.05
C ALA A 25 -0.56 -6.31 17.44
N ALA A 26 -1.49 -6.37 16.49
CA ALA A 26 -2.91 -6.06 16.73
C ALA A 26 -3.57 -7.04 17.72
N GLU A 27 -3.20 -8.31 17.71
CA GLU A 27 -3.65 -9.29 18.72
C GLU A 27 -3.10 -8.95 20.10
N LYS A 28 -1.80 -8.66 20.20
CA LYS A 28 -1.12 -8.34 21.47
C LYS A 28 -1.65 -7.06 22.13
N ILE A 29 -1.97 -6.04 21.34
CA ILE A 29 -2.55 -4.78 21.84
C ILE A 29 -3.99 -4.99 22.32
N GLY A 30 -4.70 -5.99 21.78
CA GLY A 30 -6.06 -6.32 22.22
C GLY A 30 -7.15 -5.36 21.69
N ILE A 31 -6.92 -4.72 20.54
CA ILE A 31 -7.92 -3.87 19.87
C ILE A 31 -9.14 -4.67 19.39
N SER A 32 -10.27 -4.02 19.13
CA SER A 32 -11.52 -4.66 18.66
C SER A 32 -11.38 -5.22 17.25
N GLU A 33 -12.08 -6.31 16.94
CA GLU A 33 -12.12 -6.87 15.58
C GLU A 33 -12.67 -5.90 14.53
N HIS A 34 -13.42 -4.89 14.97
CA HIS A 34 -13.97 -3.85 14.10
C HIS A 34 -13.04 -2.65 13.92
N ASP A 35 -11.97 -2.54 14.70
CA ASP A 35 -11.02 -1.44 14.62
C ASP A 35 -10.25 -1.48 13.31
N VAL A 36 -9.84 -0.29 12.85
CA VAL A 36 -9.03 -0.12 11.65
C VAL A 36 -7.56 -0.04 12.05
N VAL A 37 -6.74 -0.87 11.41
CA VAL A 37 -5.29 -0.90 11.56
C VAL A 37 -4.67 -0.38 10.28
N VAL A 38 -3.82 0.64 10.40
CA VAL A 38 -3.07 1.19 9.26
C VAL A 38 -1.65 0.62 9.30
N ASN A 39 -1.24 0.01 8.20
CA ASN A 39 0.13 -0.40 7.98
C ASN A 39 0.90 0.74 7.30
N ILE A 40 1.90 1.27 8.00
CA ILE A 40 2.85 2.25 7.48
C ILE A 40 4.21 1.59 7.53
N GLN A 41 4.84 1.41 6.36
CA GLN A 41 6.14 0.74 6.29
C GLN A 41 7.25 1.65 6.81
N GLY A 42 8.25 1.06 7.47
CA GLY A 42 9.37 1.82 8.06
C GLY A 42 10.37 2.39 7.04
N ASP A 43 10.28 1.95 5.79
CA ASP A 43 11.04 2.41 4.63
C ASP A 43 10.36 3.57 3.88
N GLN A 44 9.20 4.04 4.35
CA GLN A 44 8.48 5.22 3.86
C GLN A 44 8.54 6.35 4.90
N PRO A 45 9.69 7.04 5.06
CA PRO A 45 9.89 8.05 6.11
C PRO A 45 9.11 9.34 5.86
N LEU A 46 8.67 9.57 4.62
CA LEU A 46 8.03 10.80 4.18
C LEU A 46 6.66 10.50 3.58
N PHE A 47 5.61 10.93 4.28
CA PHE A 47 4.24 10.91 3.79
C PHE A 47 3.45 12.04 4.46
N ASP A 48 2.44 12.53 3.75
CA ASP A 48 1.52 13.54 4.28
C ASP A 48 0.56 12.92 5.29
N GLN A 49 0.20 13.63 6.36
CA GLN A 49 -0.79 13.16 7.32
C GLN A 49 -2.13 12.77 6.65
N ALA A 50 -2.51 13.47 5.58
CA ALA A 50 -3.71 13.20 4.80
C ALA A 50 -3.76 11.77 4.24
N VAL A 51 -2.60 11.13 4.03
CA VAL A 51 -2.49 9.73 3.58
C VAL A 51 -3.20 8.78 4.56
N ILE A 52 -3.05 8.99 5.87
CA ILE A 52 -3.70 8.16 6.90
C ILE A 52 -5.22 8.32 6.85
N GLU A 53 -5.69 9.56 6.71
CA GLU A 53 -7.12 9.85 6.61
C GLU A 53 -7.72 9.25 5.33
N GLN A 54 -7.03 9.42 4.19
CA GLN A 54 -7.46 8.93 2.88
C GLN A 54 -7.51 7.40 2.81
N VAL A 55 -6.55 6.71 3.43
CA VAL A 55 -6.53 5.24 3.43
C VAL A 55 -7.59 4.70 4.39
N THR A 56 -7.87 5.35 5.51
CA THR A 56 -8.84 4.85 6.50
C THR A 56 -10.29 5.19 6.19
N ALA A 57 -10.56 6.34 5.55
CA ALA A 57 -11.91 6.84 5.28
C ALA A 57 -12.85 5.79 4.67
N PRO A 58 -12.45 4.99 3.66
CA PRO A 58 -13.37 4.00 3.09
C PRO A 58 -13.80 2.89 4.06
N LEU A 59 -12.96 2.51 5.04
CA LEU A 59 -13.32 1.49 6.04
C LEU A 59 -14.22 2.06 7.14
N ILE A 60 -14.15 3.37 7.37
CA ILE A 60 -15.02 4.09 8.29
C ILE A 60 -16.41 4.25 7.66
N GLU A 61 -16.46 4.60 6.37
CA GLU A 61 -17.71 4.79 5.61
C GLU A 61 -18.43 3.47 5.32
N ASP A 62 -17.71 2.40 5.00
CA ASP A 62 -18.27 1.07 4.71
C ASP A 62 -17.74 0.01 5.69
N PRO A 63 -18.53 -0.34 6.73
CA PRO A 63 -18.20 -1.42 7.66
C PRO A 63 -17.97 -2.79 7.01
N SER A 64 -18.51 -3.03 5.80
CA SER A 64 -18.35 -4.28 5.06
C SER A 64 -17.05 -4.36 4.27
N LEU A 65 -16.32 -3.26 4.15
CA LEU A 65 -15.06 -3.22 3.43
C LEU A 65 -13.94 -3.82 4.30
N PRO A 66 -13.20 -4.83 3.80
CA PRO A 66 -12.17 -5.51 4.59
C PRO A 66 -10.85 -4.74 4.63
N MET A 67 -10.49 -4.10 3.51
CA MET A 67 -9.23 -3.36 3.38
C MET A 67 -9.30 -2.28 2.30
N SER A 68 -8.36 -1.35 2.39
CA SER A 68 -8.12 -0.29 1.41
C SER A 68 -6.63 0.00 1.27
N THR A 69 -6.28 0.69 0.19
CA THR A 69 -4.95 1.19 -0.10
C THR A 69 -5.02 2.49 -0.90
N LEU A 70 -3.87 3.10 -1.16
CA LEU A 70 -3.74 4.33 -1.92
C LEU A 70 -3.09 4.09 -3.27
N ILE A 71 -3.49 4.92 -4.23
CA ILE A 71 -2.92 4.93 -5.56
C ILE A 71 -2.60 6.36 -5.97
N TYR A 72 -1.53 6.52 -6.74
CA TYR A 72 -1.07 7.81 -7.24
C TYR A 72 -1.10 7.82 -8.76
N LYS A 73 -1.57 8.92 -9.35
CA LYS A 73 -1.54 9.08 -10.80
C LYS A 73 -0.08 9.24 -11.26
N ILE A 74 0.40 8.33 -12.09
CA ILE A 74 1.75 8.43 -12.63
C ILE A 74 1.88 9.71 -13.48
N ILE A 75 2.82 10.58 -13.10
CA ILE A 75 3.12 11.84 -13.82
C ILE A 75 4.35 11.65 -14.72
N ARG A 76 5.34 10.89 -14.24
CA ARG A 76 6.61 10.62 -14.92
C ARG A 76 6.49 9.40 -15.83
N PRO A 77 6.56 9.53 -17.17
CA PRO A 77 6.33 8.43 -18.10
C PRO A 77 7.27 7.23 -17.89
N GLU A 78 8.49 7.46 -17.40
CA GLU A 78 9.46 6.42 -17.08
C GLU A 78 8.95 5.44 -16.01
N GLU A 79 8.09 5.87 -15.10
CA GLU A 79 7.55 5.03 -14.03
C GLU A 79 6.56 3.98 -14.54
N ILE A 80 5.93 4.21 -15.71
CA ILE A 80 4.94 3.30 -16.28
C ILE A 80 5.57 1.94 -16.55
N ASN A 81 6.79 1.94 -17.10
CA ASN A 81 7.50 0.72 -17.51
C ASN A 81 8.47 0.21 -16.43
N ASP A 82 8.61 0.91 -15.31
CA ASP A 82 9.45 0.46 -14.20
C ASP A 82 8.71 -0.64 -13.40
N PRO A 83 9.26 -1.86 -13.30
CA PRO A 83 8.64 -2.96 -12.55
C PRO A 83 8.67 -2.76 -11.02
N ASN A 84 9.43 -1.79 -10.50
CA ASN A 84 9.42 -1.42 -9.09
C ASN A 84 8.15 -0.63 -8.75
N HIS A 85 7.65 0.17 -9.68
CA HIS A 85 6.35 0.83 -9.53
C HIS A 85 5.24 -0.14 -9.91
N VAL A 86 4.49 -0.60 -8.92
CA VAL A 86 3.35 -1.51 -9.13
C VAL A 86 2.19 -0.70 -9.72
N LYS A 87 1.66 -1.12 -10.87
CA LYS A 87 0.50 -0.48 -11.50
C LYS A 87 -0.79 -1.14 -11.03
N THR A 88 -1.89 -0.40 -11.08
CA THR A 88 -3.22 -0.95 -10.80
C THR A 88 -4.28 -0.43 -11.75
N VAL A 89 -5.32 -1.25 -11.96
CA VAL A 89 -6.58 -0.85 -12.59
C VAL A 89 -7.73 -1.15 -11.63
N PHE A 90 -8.78 -0.35 -11.69
CA PHE A 90 -9.89 -0.40 -10.74
C PHE A 90 -11.23 -0.10 -11.42
N ASP A 91 -12.32 -0.53 -10.79
CA ASP A 91 -13.68 -0.31 -11.27
C ASP A 91 -14.18 1.13 -11.00
N LYS A 92 -15.38 1.45 -11.47
CA LYS A 92 -15.98 2.79 -11.26
C LYS A 92 -16.35 3.10 -9.81
N ASN A 93 -16.34 2.09 -8.92
CA ASN A 93 -16.58 2.24 -7.50
C ASN A 93 -15.26 2.30 -6.69
N GLY A 94 -14.11 2.34 -7.38
CA GLY A 94 -12.79 2.37 -6.75
C GLY A 94 -12.33 1.02 -6.21
N ASN A 95 -12.92 -0.10 -6.60
CA ASN A 95 -12.37 -1.40 -6.19
C ASN A 95 -11.27 -1.82 -7.16
N ALA A 96 -10.11 -2.18 -6.63
CA ALA A 96 -9.01 -2.71 -7.44
C ALA A 96 -9.48 -3.97 -8.18
N LEU A 97 -9.21 -4.01 -9.48
CA LEU A 97 -9.42 -5.19 -10.31
C LEU A 97 -8.15 -6.05 -10.36
N TYR A 98 -6.98 -5.40 -10.42
CA TYR A 98 -5.69 -6.10 -10.43
C TYR A 98 -4.52 -5.16 -10.08
N PHE A 99 -3.43 -5.75 -9.60
CA PHE A 99 -2.13 -5.10 -9.40
C PHE A 99 -1.07 -5.84 -10.19
N SER A 100 -0.16 -5.13 -10.83
CA SER A 100 0.90 -5.77 -11.64
C SER A 100 2.15 -4.93 -11.71
N ARG A 101 3.31 -5.58 -11.78
CA ARG A 101 4.56 -4.92 -12.19
C ARG A 101 4.57 -4.59 -13.68
N SER A 102 3.72 -5.24 -14.49
CA SER A 102 3.54 -4.92 -15.90
C SER A 102 2.76 -3.61 -16.09
N PRO A 103 2.98 -2.87 -17.18
CA PRO A 103 2.19 -1.69 -17.52
C PRO A 103 0.72 -2.06 -17.76
N ILE A 104 -0.16 -1.59 -16.87
CA ILE A 104 -1.62 -1.75 -16.99
C ILE A 104 -2.32 -0.40 -16.77
N PRO A 105 -3.36 -0.06 -17.56
CA PRO A 105 -3.92 -0.84 -18.67
C PRO A 105 -3.05 -0.79 -19.93
N PHE A 106 -3.13 -1.81 -20.79
CA PHE A 106 -2.42 -1.85 -22.07
C PHE A 106 -3.18 -1.07 -23.15
N GLN A 107 -2.52 -0.11 -23.81
CA GLN A 107 -3.04 0.56 -25.01
C GLN A 107 -2.82 -0.34 -26.24
N ARG A 108 -3.91 -0.97 -26.71
CA ARG A 108 -3.85 -1.91 -27.85
C ARG A 108 -3.46 -1.22 -29.16
N ASN A 109 -3.99 -0.03 -29.41
CA ASN A 109 -3.84 0.72 -30.65
C ASN A 109 -3.00 1.98 -30.34
N PRO A 110 -1.68 1.98 -30.63
CA PRO A 110 -0.81 3.10 -30.33
C PRO A 110 -1.13 4.36 -31.15
N GLU A 111 -1.85 4.22 -32.26
CA GLU A 111 -2.33 5.31 -33.11
C GLU A 111 -3.57 6.03 -32.59
N GLU A 112 -4.25 5.50 -31.56
CA GLU A 112 -5.37 6.21 -30.93
C GLU A 112 -4.86 7.44 -30.18
N ASP A 113 -5.60 8.55 -30.32
CA ASP A 113 -5.24 9.80 -29.66
C ASP A 113 -5.28 9.67 -28.14
N GLY A 114 -4.19 10.12 -27.50
CA GLY A 114 -4.03 10.11 -26.05
C GLY A 114 -3.33 8.86 -25.52
N ILE A 115 -3.10 8.86 -24.21
CA ILE A 115 -2.56 7.73 -23.47
C ILE A 115 -3.51 7.39 -22.31
N PRO A 116 -3.64 6.11 -21.93
CA PRO A 116 -4.35 5.76 -20.71
C PRO A 116 -3.77 6.49 -19.51
N THR A 117 -4.63 6.79 -18.53
CA THR A 117 -4.12 7.23 -17.23
C THR A 117 -3.59 6.01 -16.48
N TYR A 118 -2.32 6.06 -16.09
CA TYR A 118 -1.69 5.03 -15.28
C TYR A 118 -1.68 5.44 -13.82
N TYR A 119 -1.89 4.47 -12.95
CA TYR A 119 -1.83 4.64 -11.52
C TYR A 119 -0.81 3.69 -10.94
N LYS A 120 0.08 4.20 -10.09
CA LYS A 120 0.95 3.38 -9.26
C LYS A 120 0.30 3.17 -7.89
N HIS A 121 0.46 1.97 -7.36
CA HIS A 121 0.06 1.61 -6.01
C HIS A 121 1.10 2.13 -5.00
N LEU A 122 0.62 2.63 -3.86
CA LEU A 122 1.45 3.04 -2.74
C LEU A 122 1.28 2.06 -1.58
N GLY A 123 2.37 1.65 -0.93
CA GLY A 123 2.42 0.64 0.15
C GLY A 123 1.63 0.94 1.44
N PHE A 124 0.76 1.95 1.46
CA PHE A 124 -0.13 2.24 2.58
C PHE A 124 -1.37 1.35 2.53
N TYR A 125 -1.65 0.67 3.63
CA TYR A 125 -2.84 -0.15 3.74
C TYR A 125 -3.60 0.16 5.02
N ALA A 126 -4.93 0.11 4.93
CA ALA A 126 -5.78 0.01 6.10
C ALA A 126 -6.56 -1.31 6.04
N TYR A 127 -6.64 -1.96 7.19
CA TYR A 127 -7.34 -3.23 7.36
C TYR A 127 -8.32 -3.12 8.51
N ARG A 128 -9.46 -3.79 8.40
CA ARG A 128 -10.24 -4.12 9.57
C ARG A 128 -9.54 -5.24 10.33
N LYS A 129 -9.36 -5.13 11.65
CA LYS A 129 -8.59 -6.11 12.44
C LYS A 129 -9.06 -7.55 12.22
N GLY A 130 -10.37 -7.82 12.27
CA GLY A 130 -10.90 -9.17 12.05
C GLY A 130 -10.58 -9.73 10.67
N PHE A 131 -10.57 -8.88 9.64
CA PHE A 131 -10.11 -9.28 8.31
C PHE A 131 -8.60 -9.51 8.28
N LEU A 132 -7.80 -8.64 8.88
CA LEU A 132 -6.33 -8.78 8.93
C LEU A 132 -5.92 -10.16 9.48
N LEU A 133 -6.55 -10.63 10.57
CA LEU A 133 -6.29 -11.95 11.15
C LEU A 133 -6.65 -13.09 10.19
N SER A 134 -7.77 -12.96 9.47
CA SER A 134 -8.20 -13.95 8.50
C SER A 134 -7.29 -13.95 7.27
N TYR A 135 -6.86 -12.78 6.82
CA TYR A 135 -6.01 -12.56 5.65
C TYR A 135 -4.63 -13.18 5.81
N VAL A 136 -3.97 -12.96 6.95
CA VAL A 136 -2.64 -13.55 7.22
C VAL A 136 -2.66 -15.08 7.34
N ALA A 137 -3.82 -15.65 7.66
CA ALA A 137 -4.02 -17.10 7.73
C ALA A 137 -4.27 -17.75 6.34
N LEU A 138 -4.50 -16.95 5.30
CA LEU A 138 -4.68 -17.48 3.95
C LEU A 138 -3.37 -18.04 3.39
N PRO A 139 -3.38 -19.20 2.72
CA PRO A 139 -2.21 -19.67 1.98
C PRO A 139 -1.76 -18.66 0.90
N GLU A 140 -0.45 -18.63 0.64
CA GLU A 140 0.14 -17.81 -0.45
C GLU A 140 -0.60 -18.06 -1.77
N GLY A 141 -0.96 -16.98 -2.45
CA GLY A 141 -1.61 -17.03 -3.75
C GLY A 141 -0.63 -17.37 -4.88
N GLU A 142 -1.16 -17.86 -6.00
CA GLU A 142 -0.35 -18.09 -7.20
C GLU A 142 0.16 -16.76 -7.77
N TRP A 143 -0.71 -15.75 -7.89
CA TRP A 143 -0.34 -14.46 -8.47
C TRP A 143 0.54 -13.66 -7.53
N GLU A 144 0.23 -13.66 -6.23
CA GLU A 144 1.12 -13.14 -5.18
C GLU A 144 2.55 -13.67 -5.35
N LYS A 145 2.71 -14.98 -5.49
CA LYS A 145 4.02 -15.63 -5.58
C LYS A 145 4.82 -15.16 -6.80
N PHE A 146 4.17 -15.00 -7.95
CA PHE A 146 4.83 -14.63 -9.20
C PHE A 146 5.06 -13.13 -9.36
N GLU A 147 4.11 -12.29 -8.97
CA GLU A 147 4.26 -10.83 -9.01
C GLU A 147 5.04 -10.30 -7.81
N LYS A 148 5.20 -11.09 -6.74
CA LYS A 148 5.76 -10.64 -5.45
C LYS A 148 4.98 -9.44 -4.91
N LEU A 149 3.66 -9.62 -4.79
CA LEU A 149 2.69 -8.63 -4.35
C LEU A 149 1.67 -9.26 -3.39
N GLU A 150 1.83 -9.05 -2.08
CA GLU A 150 1.01 -9.66 -1.03
C GLU A 150 -0.49 -9.41 -1.23
N GLN A 151 -0.86 -8.20 -1.64
CA GLN A 151 -2.25 -7.80 -1.83
C GLN A 151 -2.99 -8.59 -2.91
N LEU A 152 -2.28 -9.27 -3.83
CA LEU A 152 -2.92 -10.18 -4.78
C LEU A 152 -3.56 -11.37 -4.08
N ARG A 153 -3.04 -11.82 -2.93
CA ARG A 153 -3.67 -12.86 -2.12
C ARG A 153 -5.11 -12.48 -1.75
N ALA A 154 -5.36 -11.23 -1.36
CA ALA A 154 -6.71 -10.79 -1.05
C ALA A 154 -7.63 -10.88 -2.28
N LEU A 155 -7.16 -10.48 -3.46
CA LEU A 155 -7.94 -10.60 -4.70
C LEU A 155 -8.18 -12.05 -5.11
N GLU A 156 -7.16 -12.92 -5.02
CA GLU A 156 -7.24 -14.34 -5.38
C GLU A 156 -8.27 -15.09 -4.55
N TYR A 157 -8.43 -14.74 -3.27
CA TYR A 157 -9.45 -15.31 -2.39
C TYR A 157 -10.80 -14.56 -2.43
N GLY A 158 -10.98 -13.63 -3.36
CA GLY A 158 -12.25 -12.95 -3.63
C GLY A 158 -12.57 -11.78 -2.71
N TYR A 159 -11.60 -11.26 -1.97
CA TYR A 159 -11.78 -10.06 -1.16
C TYR A 159 -11.64 -8.79 -2.00
N ARG A 160 -12.43 -7.77 -1.63
CA ARG A 160 -12.39 -6.46 -2.27
C ARG A 160 -11.29 -5.61 -1.65
N ILE A 161 -10.55 -4.89 -2.49
CA ILE A 161 -9.59 -3.87 -2.06
C ILE A 161 -10.09 -2.53 -2.58
N ARG A 162 -10.40 -1.60 -1.68
CA ARG A 162 -10.72 -0.23 -2.10
C ARG A 162 -9.43 0.54 -2.38
N VAL A 163 -9.36 1.22 -3.51
CA VAL A 163 -8.30 2.17 -3.83
C VAL A 163 -8.82 3.59 -3.74
N THR A 164 -8.04 4.46 -3.10
CA THR A 164 -8.28 5.91 -3.07
C THR A 164 -7.16 6.60 -3.84
N VAL A 165 -7.50 7.45 -4.79
CA VAL A 165 -6.51 8.28 -5.50
C VAL A 165 -6.02 9.37 -4.55
N THR A 166 -4.71 9.44 -4.33
CA THR A 166 -4.08 10.50 -3.54
C THR A 166 -3.28 11.46 -4.43
N GLU A 167 -3.15 12.69 -3.96
CA GLU A 167 -2.26 13.71 -4.56
C GLU A 167 -0.85 13.65 -3.97
N HIS A 168 -0.64 12.84 -2.93
CA HIS A 168 0.64 12.70 -2.24
C HIS A 168 1.37 11.47 -2.77
N ASP A 169 2.47 11.69 -3.47
CA ASP A 169 3.41 10.61 -3.76
C ASP A 169 4.20 10.26 -2.48
N SER A 170 4.74 9.05 -2.41
CA SER A 170 5.64 8.66 -1.32
C SER A 170 6.90 8.03 -1.88
N ILE A 171 8.05 8.42 -1.33
CA ILE A 171 9.35 7.92 -1.74
C ILE A 171 9.70 6.75 -0.81
N GLU A 172 9.72 5.55 -1.36
CA GLU A 172 10.24 4.35 -0.71
C GLU A 172 11.78 4.39 -0.71
N VAL A 173 12.39 4.05 0.43
CA VAL A 173 13.85 4.02 0.60
C VAL A 173 14.37 2.59 0.47
N ASP A 174 14.47 2.11 -0.77
CA ASP A 174 14.98 0.78 -1.07
C ASP A 174 16.45 0.79 -1.51
N THR A 175 16.92 1.91 -2.07
CA THR A 175 18.29 2.05 -2.59
C THR A 175 19.07 3.17 -1.89
N PRO A 176 20.42 3.14 -1.92
CA PRO A 176 21.24 4.27 -1.48
C PRO A 176 20.92 5.58 -2.22
N GLU A 177 20.46 5.50 -3.47
CA GLU A 177 20.01 6.65 -4.25
C GLU A 177 18.70 7.23 -3.71
N ASP A 178 17.76 6.39 -3.28
CA ASP A 178 16.50 6.84 -2.67
C ASP A 178 16.74 7.51 -1.32
N LEU A 179 17.67 6.99 -0.52
CA LEU A 179 18.09 7.65 0.72
C LEU A 179 18.57 9.08 0.47
N LYS A 180 19.40 9.30 -0.55
CA LYS A 180 19.88 10.65 -0.91
C LYS A 180 18.74 11.57 -1.35
N ARG A 181 17.73 11.04 -2.06
CA ARG A 181 16.55 11.82 -2.45
C ARG A 181 15.73 12.25 -1.23
N VAL A 182 15.51 11.33 -0.30
CA VAL A 182 14.81 11.61 0.97
C VAL A 182 15.60 12.61 1.82
N GLU A 183 16.92 12.45 1.95
CA GLU A 183 17.78 13.40 2.67
C GLU A 183 17.72 14.81 2.07
N ALA A 184 17.79 14.92 0.75
CA ALA A 184 17.67 16.21 0.07
C ALA A 184 16.31 16.87 0.33
N HIS A 185 15.22 16.09 0.29
CA HIS A 185 13.88 16.60 0.53
C HIS A 185 13.66 17.01 2.00
N LEU A 186 14.19 16.25 2.96
CA LEU A 186 14.17 16.62 4.37
C LEU A 186 14.89 17.95 4.64
N LEU A 187 16.04 18.16 4.00
CA LEU A 187 16.78 19.42 4.11
C LEU A 187 16.03 20.62 3.53
N GLU A 188 15.25 20.41 2.47
CA GLU A 188 14.37 21.44 1.91
C GLU A 188 13.21 21.79 2.87
N LEU A 189 12.61 20.79 3.52
CA LEU A 189 11.53 20.99 4.50
C LEU A 189 12.01 21.70 5.77
N GLU A 190 13.23 21.46 6.23
CA GLU A 190 13.79 22.18 7.38
C GLU A 190 14.09 23.66 7.08
N GLN A 191 14.18 24.03 5.80
CA GLN A 191 14.47 25.39 5.35
C GLN A 191 13.22 26.21 4.95
N ALA A 192 12.05 25.56 4.89
CA ALA A 192 10.76 26.15 4.54
C ALA A 192 9.98 26.63 5.78
#